data_AF-A0A9W6X456-F1
#
_entry.id   AF-A0A9W6X456-F1
#
_cell.length_a   1.000
_cell.length_b   1.000
_cell.length_c   1.000
_cell.angle_alpha   90.00
_cell.angle_beta   90.00
_cell.angle_gamma   90.00
#
_symmetry.space_group_name_H-M   'P 1'
#
loop_
_entity.id
_entity.type
_entity.pdbx_description
1 polymer ?
#
loop_
_entity_poly.entity_id
_entity_poly.type
_entity_poly.pdbx_seq_one_letter_code
_entity_poly.pdbx_strand_id
1 'polypeptide(L)'
;MLHLWRIIQSRNKVDDVEQPPDSMLEVEEARLKAWRSPAGAEVAARVIRNDELFRLIMTFKRGLPNLVLEFERDSLDDWFDLIERQDECPELGMLPKLAIWKNNFRVFRMLQGLQEFSYYRQDPTLNFGDVRRFAAVNGRLDVLEYLHLYAENAPSSQWDPHMLNEAIYAGQLHVVRWLITHRKEACISLTSKAMNSSAAGNLELLKFLHEEVKHGFTTGAMNLAAERGRLDIVRFLHENRLEGCTTRAMDGAARNGHLNVVKFLHENRTEGCTTNAMDGAARNGHFEVLRFLHENRREGCTTTAMDAAAQFNRIHIVEFLRTHRHEGCSEWAMAGAAANGHIDMVRYLHQQIHVPRIGGSASIAAQNGHFYVFEYLCANYPPNAHDYGE
;
A
#
# COMPACT_ATOMS: atom_id res chain seq x y z
N MET A 1 8.00 7.74 -27.19
CA MET A 1 6.75 8.17 -27.85
C MET A 1 6.01 6.98 -28.46
N LEU A 2 6.03 6.69 -29.77
CA LEU A 2 5.21 5.61 -30.38
C LEU A 2 5.28 4.22 -29.72
N HIS A 3 6.45 3.78 -29.23
CA HIS A 3 6.58 2.49 -28.54
C HIS A 3 5.96 2.51 -27.13
N LEU A 4 6.19 3.59 -26.37
CA LEU A 4 5.58 3.80 -25.05
C LEU A 4 4.07 4.01 -25.17
N TRP A 5 3.63 4.77 -26.17
CA TRP A 5 2.21 4.94 -26.52
C TRP A 5 1.56 3.59 -26.84
N ARG A 6 2.20 2.72 -27.63
CA ARG A 6 1.70 1.35 -27.89
C ARG A 6 1.63 0.48 -26.64
N ILE A 7 2.57 0.63 -25.70
CA ILE A 7 2.54 -0.08 -24.41
C ILE A 7 1.38 0.41 -23.54
N ILE A 8 1.22 1.74 -23.41
CA ILE A 8 0.13 2.38 -22.67
C ILE A 8 -1.24 1.96 -23.24
N GLN A 9 -1.37 2.01 -24.57
CA GLN A 9 -2.57 1.58 -25.31
C GLN A 9 -2.85 0.08 -25.15
N SER A 10 -1.82 -0.76 -25.02
CA SER A 10 -2.02 -2.21 -24.79
C SER A 10 -2.50 -2.55 -23.38
N ARG A 11 -2.34 -1.65 -22.40
CA ARG A 11 -2.80 -1.84 -21.01
C ARG A 11 -4.14 -1.17 -20.74
N ASN A 12 -4.40 0.01 -21.30
CA ASN A 12 -5.72 0.63 -21.25
C ASN A 12 -6.65 -0.09 -22.22
N LYS A 13 -7.44 -1.06 -21.73
CA LYS A 13 -8.55 -1.69 -22.48
C LYS A 13 -9.68 -0.68 -22.75
N VAL A 14 -9.38 0.36 -23.52
CA VAL A 14 -10.36 1.30 -24.04
C VAL A 14 -10.41 1.05 -25.53
N ASP A 15 -11.44 0.31 -25.96
CA ASP A 15 -11.62 -0.14 -27.35
C ASP A 15 -11.98 0.99 -28.33
N ASP A 16 -11.99 2.25 -27.91
CA ASP A 16 -12.18 3.41 -28.77
C ASP A 16 -11.00 4.36 -28.64
N VAL A 17 -10.04 4.26 -29.57
CA VAL A 17 -9.01 5.29 -29.76
C VAL A 17 -8.87 5.62 -31.24
N GLU A 18 -9.13 6.90 -31.54
CA GLU A 18 -8.89 7.54 -32.82
C GLU A 18 -7.42 7.34 -33.26
N GLN A 19 -7.23 7.08 -34.55
CA GLN A 19 -5.91 7.05 -35.17
C GLN A 19 -5.17 8.38 -34.93
N PRO A 20 -3.82 8.37 -34.87
CA PRO A 20 -3.07 9.63 -34.82
C PRO A 20 -3.56 10.54 -35.94
N PRO A 21 -3.84 11.83 -35.68
CA PRO A 21 -4.43 12.71 -36.68
C PRO A 21 -3.52 12.71 -37.92
N ASP A 22 -4.11 12.50 -39.11
CA ASP A 22 -3.39 12.37 -40.39
C ASP A 22 -2.39 13.52 -40.63
N SER A 23 -2.68 14.70 -40.08
CA SER A 23 -1.79 15.87 -40.10
C SER A 23 -0.42 15.60 -39.47
N MET A 24 -0.31 14.71 -38.48
CA MET A 24 0.95 14.38 -37.81
C MET A 24 1.82 13.46 -38.68
N LEU A 25 1.20 12.53 -39.41
CA LEU A 25 1.87 11.64 -40.36
C LEU A 25 2.34 12.42 -41.60
N GLU A 26 1.51 13.33 -42.12
CA GLU A 26 1.86 14.21 -43.25
C GLU A 26 3.02 15.17 -42.91
N VAL A 27 3.03 15.72 -41.69
CA VAL A 27 4.14 16.56 -41.20
C VAL A 27 5.43 15.76 -41.07
N GLU A 28 5.35 14.48 -40.68
CA GLU A 28 6.51 13.59 -40.56
C GLU A 28 7.07 13.20 -41.94
N GLU A 29 6.20 12.92 -42.92
CA GLU A 29 6.58 12.68 -44.32
C GLU A 29 7.20 13.93 -44.97
N ALA A 30 6.63 15.12 -44.74
CA ALA A 30 7.18 16.38 -45.24
C ALA A 30 8.57 16.66 -44.66
N ARG A 31 8.77 16.37 -43.36
CA ARG A 31 10.08 16.48 -42.68
C ARG A 31 11.10 15.50 -43.24
N LEU A 32 10.72 14.25 -43.47
CA LEU A 32 11.58 13.23 -44.10
C LEU A 32 12.00 13.64 -45.52
N LYS A 33 11.08 14.23 -46.27
CA LYS A 33 11.34 14.76 -47.62
C LYS A 33 12.31 15.94 -47.61
N ALA A 34 12.17 16.85 -46.63
CA ALA A 34 13.08 17.97 -46.43
C ALA A 34 14.50 17.52 -45.99
N TRP A 35 14.60 16.49 -45.15
CA TRP A 35 15.89 15.90 -44.74
C TRP A 35 16.64 15.19 -45.88
N ARG A 36 15.91 14.63 -46.85
CA ARG A 36 16.49 14.01 -48.06
C ARG A 36 16.90 15.02 -49.13
N SER A 37 16.68 16.31 -48.91
CA SER A 37 17.12 17.36 -49.83
C SER A 37 18.64 17.61 -49.73
N PRO A 38 19.27 18.21 -50.75
CA PRO A 38 20.68 18.60 -50.71
C PRO A 38 21.02 19.51 -49.51
N ALA A 39 20.10 20.42 -49.15
CA ALA A 39 20.25 21.28 -47.97
C ALA A 39 20.17 20.48 -46.65
N GLY A 40 19.32 19.45 -46.58
CA GLY A 40 19.25 18.52 -45.45
C GLY A 40 20.53 17.67 -45.31
N ALA A 41 21.11 17.24 -46.43
CA ALA A 41 22.38 16.51 -46.45
C ALA A 41 23.58 17.36 -45.99
N GLU A 42 23.61 18.65 -46.35
CA GLU A 42 24.62 19.62 -45.90
C GLU A 42 24.58 19.83 -44.37
N VAL A 43 23.37 19.93 -43.81
CA VAL A 43 23.15 20.04 -42.36
C VAL A 43 23.56 18.74 -41.64
N ALA A 44 23.21 17.58 -42.19
CA ALA A 44 23.64 16.28 -41.67
C ALA A 44 25.17 16.14 -41.69
N ALA A 45 25.84 16.58 -42.76
CA ALA A 45 27.29 16.56 -42.87
C ALA A 45 27.98 17.48 -41.84
N ARG A 46 27.40 18.66 -41.55
CA ARG A 46 27.89 19.56 -40.50
C ARG A 46 27.74 18.96 -39.10
N VAL A 47 26.65 18.23 -38.85
CA VAL A 47 26.42 17.51 -37.61
C VAL A 47 27.43 16.38 -37.42
N ILE A 48 27.65 15.55 -38.45
CA ILE A 48 28.58 14.41 -38.40
C ILE A 48 30.04 14.87 -38.22
N ARG A 49 30.41 16.04 -38.76
CA ARG A 49 31.76 16.60 -38.63
C ARG A 49 32.05 17.26 -37.29
N ASN A 50 31.04 17.43 -36.44
CA ASN A 50 31.20 17.99 -35.10
C ASN A 50 31.02 16.85 -34.08
N ASP A 51 32.12 16.33 -33.56
CA ASP A 51 32.14 15.17 -32.67
C ASP A 51 31.32 15.36 -31.38
N GLU A 52 31.21 16.59 -30.85
CA GLU A 52 30.35 16.86 -29.70
C GLU A 52 28.87 16.87 -30.07
N LEU A 53 28.51 17.54 -31.18
CA LEU A 53 27.13 17.63 -31.65
C LEU A 53 26.62 16.27 -32.13
N PHE A 54 27.47 15.47 -32.77
CA PHE A 54 27.17 14.11 -33.20
C PHE A 54 27.00 13.18 -32.00
N ARG A 55 27.87 13.25 -30.97
CA ARG A 55 27.65 12.49 -29.73
C ARG A 55 26.36 12.91 -29.04
N LEU A 56 26.09 14.21 -28.94
CA LEU A 56 24.85 14.73 -28.36
C LEU A 56 23.62 14.24 -29.12
N ILE A 57 23.64 14.25 -30.45
CA ILE A 57 22.51 13.78 -31.28
C ILE A 57 22.39 12.25 -31.27
N MET A 58 23.50 11.52 -31.29
CA MET A 58 23.51 10.05 -31.19
C MET A 58 23.11 9.57 -29.80
N THR A 59 23.31 10.39 -28.76
CA THR A 59 22.70 10.17 -27.46
C THR A 59 21.20 10.47 -27.45
N PHE A 60 20.52 10.78 -28.56
CA PHE A 60 19.08 10.97 -28.64
C PHE A 60 18.45 10.11 -29.75
N LYS A 61 17.58 9.15 -29.43
CA LYS A 61 16.72 8.48 -30.43
C LYS A 61 15.34 9.10 -30.38
N ARG A 62 14.81 9.54 -31.52
CA ARG A 62 13.45 10.11 -31.66
C ARG A 62 13.19 11.33 -30.74
N GLY A 63 14.20 12.17 -30.51
CA GLY A 63 14.09 13.39 -29.70
C GLY A 63 14.24 13.19 -28.18
N LEU A 64 14.37 11.95 -27.69
CA LEU A 64 14.69 11.69 -26.29
C LEU A 64 16.10 11.12 -26.15
N PRO A 65 16.85 11.48 -25.11
CA PRO A 65 18.15 10.90 -24.86
C PRO A 65 18.08 9.36 -24.81
N ASN A 66 19.02 8.60 -25.38
CA ASN A 66 19.13 7.14 -25.35
C ASN A 66 19.06 6.59 -23.93
N LEU A 67 19.55 7.36 -22.94
CA LEU A 67 19.45 7.04 -21.51
C LEU A 67 17.99 6.97 -21.01
N VAL A 68 17.06 7.62 -21.72
CA VAL A 68 15.60 7.57 -21.51
C VAL A 68 14.96 6.41 -22.29
N LEU A 69 15.70 5.76 -23.19
CA LEU A 69 15.24 4.61 -23.99
C LEU A 69 15.83 3.28 -23.51
N GLU A 70 16.85 3.32 -22.65
CA GLU A 70 17.42 2.16 -21.95
C GLU A 70 16.53 1.62 -20.82
N PHE A 71 15.29 2.11 -20.67
CA PHE A 71 14.31 1.52 -19.76
C PHE A 71 13.82 0.19 -20.36
N GLU A 72 14.39 -0.90 -19.87
CA GLU A 72 14.00 -2.28 -20.21
C GLU A 72 12.50 -2.48 -20.01
N ARG A 73 11.88 -3.25 -20.89
CA ARG A 73 10.43 -3.50 -20.90
C ARG A 73 9.93 -4.07 -19.56
N ASP A 74 10.69 -5.00 -18.99
CA ASP A 74 10.40 -5.63 -17.70
C ASP A 74 10.36 -4.59 -16.56
N SER A 75 11.21 -3.57 -16.65
CA SER A 75 11.27 -2.49 -15.66
C SER A 75 10.10 -1.50 -15.73
N LEU A 76 9.39 -1.45 -16.85
CA LEU A 76 8.17 -0.65 -17.03
C LEU A 76 6.95 -1.42 -16.53
N ASP A 77 6.89 -2.72 -16.76
CA ASP A 77 5.80 -3.56 -16.24
C ASP A 77 5.78 -3.54 -14.71
N ASP A 78 6.94 -3.68 -14.06
CA ASP A 78 7.08 -3.52 -12.60
C ASP A 78 6.67 -2.12 -12.10
N TRP A 79 6.93 -1.09 -12.92
CA TRP A 79 6.64 0.30 -12.58
C TRP A 79 5.13 0.58 -12.60
N PHE A 80 4.41 0.12 -13.63
CA PHE A 80 2.97 0.31 -13.72
C PHE A 80 2.23 -0.43 -12.59
N ASP A 81 2.63 -1.67 -12.29
CA ASP A 81 2.01 -2.47 -11.22
C ASP A 81 2.19 -1.82 -9.83
N LEU A 82 3.29 -1.10 -9.63
CA LEU A 82 3.59 -0.39 -8.38
C LEU A 82 2.90 0.98 -8.30
N ILE A 83 2.83 1.72 -9.40
CA ILE A 83 2.33 3.10 -9.43
C ILE A 83 0.82 3.20 -9.57
N GLU A 84 0.15 2.22 -10.18
CA GLU A 84 -1.32 2.16 -10.15
C GLU A 84 -1.88 2.19 -8.72
N ARG A 85 -1.07 1.84 -7.71
CA ARG A 85 -1.43 1.92 -6.28
C ARG A 85 -1.14 3.27 -5.63
N GLN A 86 -0.35 4.13 -6.26
CA GLN A 86 0.17 5.38 -5.68
C GLN A 86 -0.27 6.63 -6.43
N ASP A 87 -0.66 6.51 -7.69
CA ASP A 87 -0.93 7.63 -8.60
C ASP A 87 -2.17 7.35 -9.45
N GLU A 88 -3.13 8.27 -9.45
CA GLU A 88 -4.36 8.16 -10.24
C GLU A 88 -4.10 8.33 -11.75
N CYS A 89 -2.99 8.97 -12.15
CA CYS A 89 -2.63 9.24 -13.53
C CYS A 89 -1.13 8.93 -13.80
N PRO A 90 -0.72 7.65 -13.87
CA PRO A 90 0.68 7.25 -14.09
C PRO A 90 1.31 7.86 -15.35
N GLU A 91 0.52 8.00 -16.41
CA GLU A 91 0.98 8.44 -17.72
C GLU A 91 1.47 9.91 -17.73
N LEU A 92 0.91 10.73 -16.84
CA LEU A 92 1.26 12.14 -16.71
C LEU A 92 2.56 12.26 -15.92
N GLY A 93 3.60 12.83 -16.54
CA GLY A 93 4.92 12.98 -15.92
C GLY A 93 5.64 11.66 -15.69
N MET A 94 5.29 10.62 -16.44
CA MET A 94 5.89 9.29 -16.37
C MET A 94 7.41 9.32 -16.37
N LEU A 95 8.04 10.08 -17.28
CA LEU A 95 9.50 10.06 -17.45
C LEU A 95 10.26 10.64 -16.23
N PRO A 96 9.92 11.83 -15.70
CA PRO A 96 10.56 12.32 -14.49
C PRO A 96 10.24 11.46 -13.25
N LYS A 97 9.00 10.93 -13.11
CA LYS A 97 8.64 10.00 -12.03
C LYS A 97 9.47 8.72 -12.10
N LEU A 98 9.66 8.15 -13.28
CA LEU A 98 10.50 6.97 -13.50
C LEU A 98 11.98 7.24 -13.16
N ALA A 99 12.50 8.41 -13.52
CA ALA A 99 13.86 8.81 -13.15
C ALA A 99 14.04 8.94 -11.63
N ILE A 100 13.02 9.43 -10.93
CA ILE A 100 12.97 9.48 -9.46
C ILE A 100 12.97 8.06 -8.88
N TRP A 101 12.11 7.19 -9.39
CA TRP A 101 11.97 5.81 -8.91
C TRP A 101 13.25 5.00 -9.12
N LYS A 102 13.89 5.11 -10.30
CA LYS A 102 15.16 4.43 -10.63
C LYS A 102 16.40 5.04 -9.96
N ASN A 103 16.24 6.01 -9.08
CA ASN A 103 17.34 6.72 -8.46
C ASN A 103 18.30 7.46 -9.44
N ASN A 104 17.82 7.87 -10.62
CA ASN A 104 18.67 8.43 -11.67
C ASN A 104 18.55 9.96 -11.74
N PHE A 105 19.25 10.64 -10.83
CA PHE A 105 19.24 12.11 -10.76
C PHE A 105 19.79 12.79 -12.03
N ARG A 106 20.74 12.15 -12.73
CA ARG A 106 21.28 12.68 -13.99
C ARG A 106 20.22 12.73 -15.09
N VAL A 107 19.47 11.63 -15.25
CA VAL A 107 18.34 11.59 -16.18
C VAL A 107 17.30 12.64 -15.77
N PHE A 108 16.96 12.73 -14.50
CA PHE A 108 16.02 13.72 -14.01
C PHE A 108 16.40 15.16 -14.42
N ARG A 109 17.66 15.58 -14.21
CA ARG A 109 18.12 16.92 -14.61
C ARG A 109 18.07 17.13 -16.12
N MET A 110 18.44 16.11 -16.89
CA MET A 110 18.37 16.17 -18.34
C MET A 110 16.93 16.34 -18.83
N LEU A 111 15.98 15.59 -18.27
CA LEU A 111 14.55 15.72 -18.57
C LEU A 111 14.01 17.10 -18.21
N GLN A 112 14.50 17.70 -17.12
CA GLN A 112 14.11 19.06 -16.76
C GLN A 112 14.72 20.10 -17.71
N GLY A 113 15.96 19.91 -18.16
CA GLY A 113 16.57 20.76 -19.19
C GLY A 113 15.80 20.75 -20.52
N LEU A 114 15.15 19.62 -20.86
CA LEU A 114 14.28 19.55 -22.04
C LEU A 114 13.08 20.51 -21.97
N GLN A 115 12.64 20.93 -20.76
CA GLN A 115 11.53 21.87 -20.60
C GLN A 115 11.85 23.28 -21.14
N GLU A 116 13.11 23.60 -21.44
CA GLU A 116 13.47 24.84 -22.12
C GLU A 116 12.81 24.93 -23.50
N PHE A 117 12.65 23.79 -24.19
CA PHE A 117 12.04 23.73 -25.52
C PHE A 117 10.52 23.59 -25.45
N SER A 118 9.80 24.47 -26.15
CA SER A 118 8.32 24.51 -26.14
C SER A 118 7.66 23.19 -26.54
N TYR A 119 8.29 22.42 -27.43
CA TYR A 119 7.82 21.12 -27.87
C TYR A 119 7.67 20.12 -26.70
N TYR A 120 8.66 20.05 -25.80
CA TYR A 120 8.62 19.12 -24.66
C TYR A 120 7.75 19.58 -23.50
N ARG A 121 7.38 20.87 -23.43
CA ARG A 121 6.43 21.35 -22.41
C ARG A 121 5.01 20.86 -22.64
N GLN A 122 4.66 20.56 -23.89
CA GLN A 122 3.34 20.06 -24.27
C GLN A 122 3.28 18.52 -24.22
N ASP A 123 4.40 17.85 -23.99
CA ASP A 123 4.47 16.40 -23.89
C ASP A 123 3.94 15.95 -22.51
N PRO A 124 2.82 15.21 -22.45
CA PRO A 124 2.26 14.76 -21.17
C PRO A 124 3.21 13.85 -20.40
N THR A 125 4.11 13.12 -21.07
CA THR A 125 5.07 12.22 -20.42
C THR A 125 6.21 12.95 -19.72
N LEU A 126 6.44 14.23 -20.07
CA LEU A 126 7.41 15.14 -19.47
C LEU A 126 6.76 16.19 -18.57
N ASN A 127 5.58 15.90 -18.04
CA ASN A 127 4.92 16.79 -17.08
C ASN A 127 5.64 16.77 -15.71
N PHE A 128 5.87 17.96 -15.13
CA PHE A 128 6.55 18.11 -13.83
C PHE A 128 5.65 18.48 -12.65
N GLY A 129 4.32 18.51 -12.82
CA GLY A 129 3.36 18.91 -11.79
C GLY A 129 3.47 18.08 -10.50
N ASP A 130 3.32 16.75 -10.61
CA ASP A 130 3.33 15.85 -9.45
C ASP A 130 4.71 15.35 -9.05
N VAL A 131 5.76 15.80 -9.73
CA VAL A 131 7.13 15.31 -9.55
C VAL A 131 7.64 15.53 -8.14
N ARG A 132 7.31 16.67 -7.51
CA ARG A 132 7.72 16.93 -6.12
C ARG A 132 7.04 15.99 -5.13
N ARG A 133 5.72 15.79 -5.27
CA ARG A 133 4.98 14.83 -4.44
C ARG A 133 5.59 13.45 -4.58
N PHE A 134 5.83 13.01 -5.81
CA PHE A 134 6.43 11.70 -6.09
C PHE A 134 7.85 11.57 -5.52
N ALA A 135 8.68 12.62 -5.64
CA ALA A 135 9.99 12.67 -5.01
C ALA A 135 9.91 12.60 -3.48
N ALA A 136 8.95 13.28 -2.87
CA ALA A 136 8.75 13.27 -1.42
C ALA A 136 8.36 11.89 -0.90
N VAL A 137 7.41 11.21 -1.55
CA VAL A 137 6.97 9.84 -1.21
C VAL A 137 8.10 8.83 -1.39
N ASN A 138 8.95 8.99 -2.42
CA ASN A 138 10.07 8.10 -2.71
C ASN A 138 11.37 8.49 -2.00
N GLY A 139 11.37 9.49 -1.11
CA GLY A 139 12.55 9.88 -0.36
C GLY A 139 13.66 10.51 -1.21
N ARG A 140 13.34 11.15 -2.33
CA ARG A 140 14.31 11.78 -3.23
C ARG A 140 14.56 13.22 -2.86
N LEU A 141 15.26 13.41 -1.73
CA LEU A 141 15.62 14.72 -1.20
C LEU A 141 16.53 15.51 -2.16
N ASP A 142 17.43 14.84 -2.86
CA ASP A 142 18.28 15.45 -3.90
C ASP A 142 17.48 16.14 -5.00
N VAL A 143 16.38 15.52 -5.43
CA VAL A 143 15.44 16.10 -6.39
C VAL A 143 14.69 17.27 -5.78
N LEU A 144 14.23 17.17 -4.53
CA LEU A 144 13.52 18.25 -3.85
C LEU A 144 14.40 19.48 -3.61
N GLU A 145 15.64 19.30 -3.18
CA GLU A 145 16.63 20.37 -3.00
C GLU A 145 16.93 21.05 -4.33
N TYR A 146 17.14 20.27 -5.40
CA TYR A 146 17.34 20.82 -6.74
C TYR A 146 16.14 21.64 -7.21
N LEU A 147 14.93 21.11 -7.07
CA LEU A 147 13.71 21.82 -7.44
C LEU A 147 13.45 23.05 -6.57
N HIS A 148 13.89 23.05 -5.31
CA HIS A 148 13.81 24.21 -4.44
C HIS A 148 14.73 25.35 -4.89
N LEU A 149 15.97 25.03 -5.28
CA LEU A 149 16.97 26.03 -5.66
C LEU A 149 16.70 26.65 -7.03
N TYR A 150 16.18 25.88 -7.99
CA TYR A 150 16.17 26.26 -9.40
C TYR A 150 14.78 26.44 -10.02
N ALA A 151 13.69 26.09 -9.33
CA ALA A 151 12.37 26.03 -9.96
C ALA A 151 11.29 26.98 -9.41
N GLU A 152 11.58 27.88 -8.46
CA GLU A 152 10.55 28.72 -7.80
C GLU A 152 9.73 29.61 -8.75
N ASN A 153 10.22 29.90 -9.95
CA ASN A 153 9.60 30.83 -10.89
C ASN A 153 8.54 30.22 -11.84
N ALA A 154 8.27 28.91 -11.78
CA ALA A 154 7.24 28.28 -12.63
C ALA A 154 5.87 28.23 -11.92
N PRO A 155 4.72 28.42 -12.58
CA PRO A 155 3.39 28.26 -11.96
C PRO A 155 3.11 26.84 -11.46
N SER A 156 3.68 25.82 -12.14
CA SER A 156 3.74 24.43 -11.66
C SER A 156 4.72 24.23 -10.47
N SER A 157 5.30 25.32 -9.96
CA SER A 157 6.22 25.32 -8.83
C SER A 157 5.55 25.41 -7.46
N GLN A 158 4.22 25.56 -7.40
CA GLN A 158 3.54 25.69 -6.11
C GLN A 158 3.67 24.38 -5.33
N TRP A 159 4.17 24.50 -4.09
CA TRP A 159 4.29 23.38 -3.17
C TRP A 159 2.90 22.96 -2.75
N ASP A 160 2.53 21.71 -3.04
CA ASP A 160 1.31 21.13 -2.50
C ASP A 160 1.42 21.09 -0.96
N PRO A 161 0.52 21.77 -0.23
CA PRO A 161 0.50 21.72 1.23
C PRO A 161 0.39 20.28 1.77
N HIS A 162 -0.22 19.34 1.03
CA HIS A 162 -0.39 17.95 1.48
C HIS A 162 0.88 17.10 1.36
N MET A 163 1.92 17.59 0.67
CA MET A 163 3.17 16.86 0.44
C MET A 163 3.85 16.41 1.74
N LEU A 164 3.76 17.22 2.81
CA LEU A 164 4.29 16.84 4.12
C LEU A 164 3.57 15.61 4.68
N ASN A 165 2.24 15.57 4.58
CA ASN A 165 1.45 14.41 5.02
C ASN A 165 1.87 13.14 4.26
N GLU A 166 2.02 13.24 2.93
CA GLU A 166 2.42 12.13 2.06
C GLU A 166 3.82 11.60 2.41
N ALA A 167 4.78 12.48 2.65
CA ALA A 167 6.12 12.10 3.10
C ALA A 167 6.11 11.40 4.47
N ILE A 168 5.21 11.81 5.37
CA ILE A 168 5.02 11.17 6.68
C ILE A 168 4.38 9.79 6.52
N TYR A 169 3.33 9.65 5.69
CA TYR A 169 2.71 8.35 5.40
C TYR A 169 3.72 7.36 4.81
N ALA A 170 4.63 7.84 3.96
CA ALA A 170 5.71 7.04 3.39
C ALA A 170 6.88 6.79 4.35
N GLY A 171 6.92 7.44 5.52
CA GLY A 171 7.98 7.26 6.53
C GLY A 171 9.32 7.92 6.16
N GLN A 172 9.33 8.89 5.26
CA GLN A 172 10.54 9.48 4.67
C GLN A 172 11.16 10.56 5.59
N LEU A 173 11.90 10.12 6.60
CA LEU A 173 12.45 10.98 7.66
C LEU A 173 13.24 12.19 7.15
N HIS A 174 14.18 11.98 6.23
CA HIS A 174 15.06 13.04 5.70
C HIS A 174 14.28 14.08 4.90
N VAL A 175 13.29 13.66 4.12
CA VAL A 175 12.38 14.58 3.42
C VAL A 175 11.54 15.37 4.40
N VAL A 176 10.94 14.71 5.41
CA VAL A 176 10.12 15.38 6.43
C VAL A 176 10.94 16.40 7.22
N ARG A 177 12.18 16.05 7.62
CA ARG A 177 13.13 16.98 8.26
C ARG A 177 13.38 18.20 7.41
N TRP A 178 13.68 17.99 6.14
CA TRP A 178 13.96 19.08 5.22
C TRP A 178 12.73 19.98 4.99
N LEU A 179 11.54 19.40 4.81
CA LEU A 179 10.30 20.14 4.63
C LEU A 179 9.96 21.01 5.86
N ILE A 180 10.03 20.46 7.07
CA ILE A 180 9.69 21.22 8.29
C ILE A 180 10.71 22.35 8.54
N THR A 181 12.00 22.12 8.25
CA THR A 181 13.05 23.12 8.47
C THR A 181 13.01 24.26 7.45
N HIS A 182 12.77 23.97 6.18
CA HIS A 182 12.81 24.96 5.09
C HIS A 182 11.43 25.56 4.78
N ARG A 183 10.33 24.88 5.14
CA ARG A 183 8.95 25.27 4.81
C ARG A 183 8.02 25.12 6.02
N LYS A 184 8.15 26.02 7.00
CA LYS A 184 7.28 26.01 8.21
C LYS A 184 5.79 26.13 7.88
N GLU A 185 5.44 26.76 6.76
CA GLU A 185 4.09 26.84 6.21
C GLU A 185 3.48 25.48 5.86
N ALA A 186 4.29 24.47 5.55
CA ALA A 186 3.82 23.10 5.30
C ALA A 186 3.23 22.44 6.55
N CYS A 187 3.53 22.94 7.75
CA CYS A 187 2.93 22.44 9.00
C CYS A 187 1.46 22.85 9.15
N ILE A 188 0.95 23.83 8.40
CA ILE A 188 -0.43 24.31 8.52
C ILE A 188 -1.44 23.25 8.05
N SER A 189 -1.07 22.47 7.03
CA SER A 189 -1.86 21.38 6.44
C SER A 189 -1.64 20.02 7.12
N LEU A 190 -0.83 19.98 8.18
CA LEU A 190 -0.45 18.73 8.85
C LEU A 190 -1.65 18.14 9.60
N THR A 191 -2.04 16.91 9.23
CA THR A 191 -3.22 16.27 9.79
C THR A 191 -2.88 15.35 10.96
N SER A 192 -3.80 15.19 11.92
CA SER A 192 -3.65 14.19 12.98
C SER A 192 -3.53 12.76 12.43
N LYS A 193 -4.12 12.48 11.26
CA LYS A 193 -3.99 11.17 10.60
C LYS A 193 -2.56 10.92 10.13
N ALA A 194 -1.90 11.91 9.54
CA ALA A 194 -0.48 11.84 9.19
C ALA A 194 0.39 11.74 10.45
N MET A 195 0.11 12.53 11.48
CA MET A 195 0.87 12.45 12.74
C MET A 195 0.77 11.06 13.38
N ASN A 196 -0.43 10.51 13.49
CA ASN A 196 -0.63 9.16 14.02
C ASN A 196 -0.01 8.07 13.14
N SER A 197 0.10 8.26 11.82
CA SER A 197 0.66 7.24 10.91
C SER A 197 2.15 7.02 11.12
N SER A 198 2.88 8.04 11.60
CA SER A 198 4.29 7.89 11.99
C SER A 198 4.49 6.78 13.04
N ALA A 199 3.48 6.52 13.86
CA ALA A 199 3.49 5.50 14.91
C ALA A 199 3.41 4.06 14.39
N ALA A 200 3.10 3.87 13.11
CA ALA A 200 3.04 2.54 12.50
C ALA A 200 4.41 1.98 12.12
N GLY A 201 5.43 2.82 11.87
CA GLY A 201 6.62 2.40 11.12
C GLY A 201 7.98 2.90 11.62
N ASN A 202 8.12 4.19 11.94
CA ASN A 202 9.44 4.79 12.11
C ASN A 202 9.51 5.59 13.42
N LEU A 203 10.15 5.00 14.44
CA LEU A 203 10.33 5.61 15.75
C LEU A 203 11.11 6.94 15.66
N GLU A 204 12.13 7.01 14.81
CA GLU A 204 12.95 8.22 14.66
C GLU A 204 12.18 9.36 13.99
N LEU A 205 11.29 9.03 13.04
CA LEU A 205 10.33 9.99 12.50
C LEU A 205 9.34 10.46 13.56
N LEU A 206 8.80 9.55 14.36
CA LEU A 206 7.87 9.90 15.41
C LEU A 206 8.51 10.79 16.48
N LYS A 207 9.74 10.48 16.92
CA LYS A 207 10.51 11.32 17.85
C LYS A 207 10.74 12.72 17.28
N PHE A 208 11.21 12.79 16.03
CA PHE A 208 11.42 14.07 15.36
C PHE A 208 10.13 14.90 15.29
N LEU A 209 9.01 14.27 14.89
CA LEU A 209 7.72 14.93 14.86
C LEU A 209 7.23 15.35 16.26
N HIS A 210 7.50 14.56 17.30
CA HIS A 210 7.17 14.93 18.68
C HIS A 210 7.94 16.16 19.17
N GLU A 211 9.23 16.26 18.83
CA GLU A 211 10.11 17.38 19.21
C GLU A 211 9.73 18.67 18.47
N GLU A 212 9.57 18.60 17.15
CA GLU A 212 9.31 19.77 16.30
C GLU A 212 7.82 20.16 16.26
N VAL A 213 6.92 19.18 16.28
CA VAL A 213 5.48 19.36 16.16
C VAL A 213 4.79 18.83 17.43
N LYS A 214 4.72 19.68 18.46
CA LYS A 214 4.18 19.29 19.77
C LYS A 214 2.72 18.83 19.74
N HIS A 215 1.92 19.35 18.81
CA HIS A 215 0.48 19.09 18.68
C HIS A 215 0.16 18.13 17.53
N GLY A 216 -1.06 17.56 17.52
CA GLY A 216 -1.58 16.79 16.39
C GLY A 216 -1.61 15.28 16.59
N PHE A 217 -0.84 14.73 17.53
CA PHE A 217 -1.02 13.34 17.96
C PHE A 217 -2.33 13.18 18.76
N THR A 218 -2.90 12.00 18.67
CA THR A 218 -4.14 11.62 19.38
C THR A 218 -3.99 10.18 19.91
N THR A 219 -5.00 9.65 20.59
CA THR A 219 -5.07 8.22 20.98
C THR A 219 -4.86 7.27 19.80
N GLY A 220 -5.14 7.74 18.56
CA GLY A 220 -4.90 7.00 17.33
C GLY A 220 -3.45 6.59 17.11
N ALA A 221 -2.47 7.36 17.61
CA ALA A 221 -1.06 7.04 17.46
C ALA A 221 -0.69 5.76 18.21
N MET A 222 -1.03 5.68 19.51
CA MET A 222 -0.74 4.48 20.31
C MET A 222 -1.59 3.29 19.86
N ASN A 223 -2.83 3.52 19.43
CA ASN A 223 -3.67 2.48 18.83
C ASN A 223 -3.02 1.85 17.59
N LEU A 224 -2.51 2.67 16.65
CA LEU A 224 -1.83 2.19 15.45
C LEU A 224 -0.50 1.50 15.77
N ALA A 225 0.30 2.05 16.67
CA ALA A 225 1.55 1.43 17.11
C ALA A 225 1.31 0.05 17.71
N ALA A 226 0.28 -0.07 18.55
CA ALA A 226 -0.09 -1.33 19.18
C ALA A 226 -0.60 -2.35 18.16
N GLU A 227 -1.47 -1.93 17.24
CA GLU A 227 -1.98 -2.77 16.15
C GLU A 227 -0.85 -3.29 15.24
N ARG A 228 0.24 -2.53 15.08
CA ARG A 228 1.42 -2.92 14.28
C ARG A 228 2.52 -3.62 15.09
N GLY A 229 2.30 -3.85 16.38
CA GLY A 229 3.26 -4.57 17.23
C GLY A 229 4.52 -3.76 17.59
N ARG A 230 4.48 -2.44 17.42
CA ARG A 230 5.61 -1.53 17.62
C ARG A 230 5.75 -1.17 19.10
N LEU A 231 6.22 -2.13 19.91
CA LEU A 231 6.39 -1.95 21.36
C LEU A 231 7.34 -0.78 21.70
N ASP A 232 8.37 -0.57 20.89
CA ASP A 232 9.29 0.56 20.97
C ASP A 232 8.56 1.91 20.91
N ILE A 233 7.64 2.05 19.96
CA ILE A 233 6.82 3.25 19.79
C ILE A 233 5.75 3.35 20.88
N VAL A 234 5.09 2.25 21.23
CA VAL A 234 4.07 2.22 22.32
C VAL A 234 4.68 2.71 23.63
N ARG A 235 5.89 2.23 23.98
CA ARG A 235 6.64 2.71 25.15
C ARG A 235 6.96 4.19 25.08
N PHE A 236 7.50 4.65 23.95
CA PHE A 236 7.83 6.06 23.77
C PHE A 236 6.60 6.95 23.95
N LEU A 237 5.47 6.60 23.32
CA LEU A 237 4.22 7.32 23.45
C LEU A 237 3.67 7.28 24.87
N HIS A 238 3.81 6.16 25.59
CA HIS A 238 3.38 6.06 26.98
C HIS A 238 4.21 6.96 27.92
N GLU A 239 5.53 7.02 27.72
CA GLU A 239 6.45 7.75 28.58
C GLU A 239 6.45 9.27 28.30
N ASN A 240 6.21 9.69 27.04
CA ASN A 240 6.43 11.07 26.60
C ASN A 240 5.15 11.82 26.19
N ARG A 241 3.99 11.15 26.21
CA ARG A 241 2.72 11.74 25.76
C ARG A 241 1.56 11.41 26.69
N LEU A 242 0.55 12.28 26.70
CA LEU A 242 -0.58 12.22 27.63
C LEU A 242 -1.90 11.77 26.99
N GLU A 243 -1.99 11.74 25.66
CA GLU A 243 -3.22 11.38 24.97
C GLU A 243 -3.67 9.95 25.25
N GLY A 244 -2.74 9.05 25.57
CA GLY A 244 -3.04 7.65 25.90
C GLY A 244 -3.47 6.82 24.69
N CYS A 245 -4.31 5.81 24.93
CA CYS A 245 -4.90 4.96 23.89
C CYS A 245 -6.40 4.75 24.13
N THR A 246 -7.01 3.88 23.32
CA THR A 246 -8.33 3.33 23.61
C THR A 246 -8.25 1.80 23.63
N THR A 247 -9.36 1.12 23.92
CA THR A 247 -9.46 -0.35 23.85
C THR A 247 -8.99 -0.93 22.51
N ARG A 248 -9.05 -0.13 21.43
CA ARG A 248 -8.56 -0.50 20.09
C ARG A 248 -7.06 -0.86 20.08
N ALA A 249 -6.25 -0.31 20.98
CA ALA A 249 -4.83 -0.65 21.06
C ALA A 249 -4.64 -2.13 21.44
N MET A 250 -5.28 -2.57 22.52
CA MET A 250 -5.16 -3.96 22.98
C MET A 250 -5.92 -4.92 22.06
N ASP A 251 -7.09 -4.53 21.56
CA ASP A 251 -7.85 -5.33 20.58
C ASP A 251 -7.06 -5.57 19.29
N GLY A 252 -6.45 -4.50 18.73
CA GLY A 252 -5.64 -4.57 17.53
C GLY A 252 -4.36 -5.37 17.73
N ALA A 253 -3.64 -5.13 18.83
CA ALA A 253 -2.44 -5.89 19.19
C ALA A 253 -2.75 -7.39 19.34
N ALA A 254 -3.88 -7.71 19.97
CA ALA A 254 -4.28 -9.09 20.20
C ALA A 254 -4.68 -9.81 18.90
N ARG A 255 -5.49 -9.13 18.08
CA ARG A 255 -5.88 -9.62 16.75
C ARG A 255 -4.68 -9.92 15.85
N ASN A 256 -3.57 -9.18 15.99
CA ASN A 256 -2.37 -9.38 15.17
C ASN A 256 -1.25 -10.16 15.90
N GLY A 257 -1.54 -10.73 17.08
CA GLY A 257 -0.64 -11.67 17.76
C GLY A 257 0.53 -11.02 18.51
N HIS A 258 0.45 -9.71 18.79
CA HIS A 258 1.52 -8.96 19.43
C HIS A 258 1.48 -9.09 20.97
N LEU A 259 1.80 -10.29 21.47
CA LEU A 259 1.73 -10.61 22.91
C LEU A 259 2.53 -9.64 23.80
N ASN A 260 3.71 -9.23 23.36
CA ASN A 260 4.56 -8.29 24.09
C ASN A 260 3.88 -6.91 24.27
N VAL A 261 3.17 -6.43 23.25
CA VAL A 261 2.37 -5.21 23.33
C VAL A 261 1.16 -5.41 24.22
N VAL A 262 0.45 -6.54 24.10
CA VAL A 262 -0.72 -6.85 24.96
C VAL A 262 -0.32 -6.87 26.44
N LYS A 263 0.80 -7.51 26.80
CA LYS A 263 1.34 -7.51 28.16
C LYS A 263 1.67 -6.11 28.64
N PHE A 264 2.40 -5.33 27.83
CA PHE A 264 2.75 -3.96 28.18
C PHE A 264 1.51 -3.09 28.43
N LEU A 265 0.52 -3.15 27.53
CA LEU A 265 -0.74 -2.42 27.69
C LEU A 265 -1.52 -2.91 28.93
N HIS A 266 -1.53 -4.21 29.21
CA HIS A 266 -2.17 -4.75 30.40
C HIS A 266 -1.55 -4.24 31.70
N GLU A 267 -0.21 -4.19 31.77
CA GLU A 267 0.54 -3.81 32.97
C GLU A 267 0.58 -2.29 33.20
N ASN A 268 0.59 -1.49 32.13
CA ASN A 268 0.89 -0.05 32.21
C ASN A 268 -0.28 0.86 31.83
N ARG A 269 -1.40 0.31 31.33
CA ARG A 269 -2.57 1.07 30.89
C ARG A 269 -3.86 0.55 31.53
N THR A 270 -4.86 1.43 31.64
CA THR A 270 -6.13 1.12 32.33
C THR A 270 -7.30 1.00 31.37
N GLU A 271 -7.13 1.35 30.10
CA GLU A 271 -8.18 1.32 29.08
C GLU A 271 -8.70 -0.08 28.77
N GLY A 272 -7.87 -1.10 28.95
CA GLY A 272 -8.26 -2.50 28.75
C GLY A 272 -8.49 -2.91 27.29
N CYS A 273 -9.31 -3.93 27.09
CA CYS A 273 -9.74 -4.43 25.79
C CYS A 273 -11.25 -4.62 25.72
N THR A 274 -11.75 -5.08 24.59
CA THR A 274 -13.10 -5.62 24.43
C THR A 274 -13.04 -7.11 24.10
N THR A 275 -14.20 -7.76 23.91
CA THR A 275 -14.26 -9.15 23.43
C THR A 275 -13.56 -9.34 22.08
N ASN A 276 -13.41 -8.27 21.28
CA ASN A 276 -12.70 -8.29 20.00
C ASN A 276 -11.24 -8.74 20.13
N ALA A 277 -10.59 -8.52 21.27
CA ALA A 277 -9.22 -8.98 21.48
C ALA A 277 -9.11 -10.50 21.42
N MET A 278 -9.99 -11.20 22.15
CA MET A 278 -9.98 -12.66 22.21
C MET A 278 -10.58 -13.27 20.92
N ASP A 279 -11.65 -12.69 20.39
CA ASP A 279 -12.27 -13.11 19.12
C ASP A 279 -11.29 -12.97 17.95
N GLY A 280 -10.56 -11.85 17.88
CA GLY A 280 -9.54 -11.60 16.86
C GLY A 280 -8.33 -12.51 16.99
N ALA A 281 -7.84 -12.74 18.22
CA ALA A 281 -6.76 -13.68 18.48
C ALA A 281 -7.17 -15.12 18.09
N ALA A 282 -8.42 -15.51 18.37
CA ALA A 282 -8.95 -16.82 18.02
C ALA A 282 -8.99 -17.03 16.50
N ARG A 283 -9.60 -16.09 15.77
CA ARG A 283 -9.67 -16.09 14.31
C ARG A 283 -8.31 -16.25 13.66
N ASN A 284 -7.34 -15.45 14.11
CA ASN A 284 -6.03 -15.36 13.47
C ASN A 284 -5.03 -16.41 13.99
N GLY A 285 -5.43 -17.30 14.91
CA GLY A 285 -4.57 -18.39 15.39
C GLY A 285 -3.55 -17.99 16.46
N HIS A 286 -3.73 -16.86 17.14
CA HIS A 286 -2.79 -16.34 18.14
C HIS A 286 -3.05 -16.92 19.54
N PHE A 287 -2.82 -18.23 19.68
CA PHE A 287 -3.09 -18.99 20.90
C PHE A 287 -2.47 -18.37 22.16
N GLU A 288 -1.20 -17.97 22.11
CA GLU A 288 -0.49 -17.40 23.26
C GLU A 288 -1.11 -16.09 23.77
N VAL A 289 -1.61 -15.26 22.85
CA VAL A 289 -2.34 -14.04 23.20
C VAL A 289 -3.68 -14.39 23.81
N LEU A 290 -4.42 -15.32 23.19
CA LEU A 290 -5.72 -15.75 23.67
C LEU A 290 -5.64 -16.33 25.09
N ARG A 291 -4.65 -17.19 25.36
CA ARG A 291 -4.37 -17.74 26.68
C ARG A 291 -4.08 -16.63 27.69
N PHE A 292 -3.18 -15.71 27.35
CA PHE A 292 -2.85 -14.59 28.23
C PHE A 292 -4.08 -13.75 28.57
N LEU A 293 -4.91 -13.42 27.58
CA LEU A 293 -6.15 -12.67 27.78
C LEU A 293 -7.13 -13.45 28.66
N HIS A 294 -7.27 -14.76 28.46
CA HIS A 294 -8.13 -15.60 29.30
C HIS A 294 -7.70 -15.60 30.77
N GLU A 295 -6.39 -15.71 31.03
CA GLU A 295 -5.84 -15.79 32.39
C GLU A 295 -5.84 -14.45 33.13
N ASN A 296 -5.71 -13.32 32.40
CA ASN A 296 -5.41 -12.01 33.01
C ASN A 296 -6.49 -10.95 32.77
N ARG A 297 -7.51 -11.22 31.93
CA ARG A 297 -8.59 -10.28 31.60
C ARG A 297 -9.96 -10.89 31.87
N ARG A 298 -10.97 -10.03 32.07
CA ARG A 298 -12.34 -10.45 32.45
C ARG A 298 -13.35 -10.29 31.32
N GLU A 299 -12.97 -9.58 30.25
CA GLU A 299 -13.85 -9.25 29.12
C GLU A 299 -14.31 -10.48 28.34
N GLY A 300 -13.46 -11.51 28.26
CA GLY A 300 -13.83 -12.77 27.62
C GLY A 300 -13.85 -12.72 26.09
N CYS A 301 -14.67 -13.60 25.50
CA CYS A 301 -14.90 -13.69 24.06
C CYS A 301 -16.40 -13.73 23.75
N THR A 302 -16.75 -13.80 22.47
CA THR A 302 -18.09 -14.14 22.00
C THR A 302 -18.09 -15.50 21.31
N THR A 303 -19.26 -15.98 20.87
CA THR A 303 -19.37 -17.17 20.00
C THR A 303 -18.51 -17.06 18.74
N THR A 304 -18.27 -15.82 18.27
CA THR A 304 -17.40 -15.52 17.13
C THR A 304 -15.99 -16.09 17.29
N ALA A 305 -15.45 -16.18 18.52
CA ALA A 305 -14.11 -16.75 18.74
C ALA A 305 -14.03 -18.20 18.28
N MET A 306 -15.00 -19.04 18.69
CA MET A 306 -15.00 -20.45 18.34
C MET A 306 -15.41 -20.67 16.88
N ASP A 307 -16.39 -19.91 16.38
CA ASP A 307 -16.85 -19.98 14.99
C ASP A 307 -15.73 -19.61 14.01
N ALA A 308 -15.02 -18.51 14.27
CA ALA A 308 -13.92 -18.07 13.43
C ALA A 308 -12.69 -18.99 13.57
N ALA A 309 -12.39 -19.49 14.78
CA ALA A 309 -11.34 -20.49 14.97
C ALA A 309 -11.64 -21.77 14.17
N ALA A 310 -12.90 -22.21 14.13
CA ALA A 310 -13.33 -23.34 13.30
C ALA A 310 -13.16 -23.05 11.79
N GLN A 311 -13.62 -21.87 11.34
CA GLN A 311 -13.52 -21.45 9.95
C GLN A 311 -12.07 -21.43 9.43
N PHE A 312 -11.09 -21.04 10.26
CA PHE A 312 -9.67 -20.96 9.87
C PHE A 312 -8.82 -22.15 10.37
N ASN A 313 -9.46 -23.28 10.71
CA ASN A 313 -8.84 -24.52 11.16
C ASN A 313 -7.89 -24.38 12.37
N ARG A 314 -8.29 -23.62 13.39
CA ARG A 314 -7.52 -23.40 14.63
C ARG A 314 -7.96 -24.40 15.71
N ILE A 315 -7.75 -25.70 15.47
CA ILE A 315 -8.22 -26.79 16.36
C ILE A 315 -7.81 -26.56 17.83
N HIS A 316 -6.55 -26.24 18.10
CA HIS A 316 -6.07 -26.01 19.47
C HIS A 316 -6.77 -24.85 20.19
N ILE A 317 -7.19 -23.83 19.45
CA ILE A 317 -7.96 -22.71 20.02
C ILE A 317 -9.39 -23.16 20.31
N VAL A 318 -10.01 -23.92 19.42
CA VAL A 318 -11.35 -24.48 19.65
C VAL A 318 -11.35 -25.42 20.87
N GLU A 319 -10.34 -26.28 21.00
CA GLU A 319 -10.12 -27.15 22.18
C GLU A 319 -10.02 -26.35 23.47
N PHE A 320 -9.21 -25.29 23.47
CA PHE A 320 -9.03 -24.42 24.63
C PHE A 320 -10.31 -23.68 24.99
N LEU A 321 -10.96 -23.04 24.02
CA LEU A 321 -12.21 -22.31 24.24
C LEU A 321 -13.31 -23.24 24.74
N ARG A 322 -13.43 -24.46 24.20
CA ARG A 322 -14.41 -25.45 24.68
C ARG A 322 -14.21 -25.82 26.16
N THR A 323 -12.96 -25.91 26.60
CA THR A 323 -12.61 -26.38 27.95
C THR A 323 -12.61 -25.28 28.99
N HIS A 324 -12.38 -24.03 28.60
CA HIS A 324 -12.18 -22.91 29.52
C HIS A 324 -13.23 -21.79 29.40
N ARG A 325 -14.12 -21.84 28.39
CA ARG A 325 -15.15 -20.83 28.11
C ARG A 325 -16.53 -21.46 27.97
N HIS A 326 -17.57 -20.66 28.09
CA HIS A 326 -18.96 -21.13 28.11
C HIS A 326 -19.79 -20.62 26.93
N GLU A 327 -19.24 -19.71 26.13
CA GLU A 327 -19.88 -19.07 24.98
C GLU A 327 -20.23 -20.07 23.88
N GLY A 328 -19.40 -21.10 23.70
CA GLY A 328 -19.61 -22.16 22.71
C GLY A 328 -19.44 -21.69 21.27
N CYS A 329 -19.97 -22.48 20.33
CA CYS A 329 -20.02 -22.19 18.90
C CYS A 329 -21.46 -22.18 18.40
N SER A 330 -21.69 -21.49 17.30
CA SER A 330 -22.94 -21.56 16.54
C SER A 330 -22.81 -22.55 15.37
N GLU A 331 -23.87 -22.70 14.57
CA GLU A 331 -23.85 -23.47 13.33
C GLU A 331 -22.80 -22.97 12.32
N TRP A 332 -22.36 -21.70 12.45
CA TRP A 332 -21.31 -21.11 11.64
C TRP A 332 -19.95 -21.78 11.81
N ALA A 333 -19.66 -22.39 12.97
CA ALA A 333 -18.43 -23.16 13.13
C ALA A 333 -18.36 -24.34 12.14
N MET A 334 -19.46 -25.09 12.02
CA MET A 334 -19.55 -26.21 11.07
C MET A 334 -19.57 -25.70 9.63
N ALA A 335 -20.37 -24.67 9.35
CA ALA A 335 -20.49 -24.12 8.00
C ALA A 335 -19.17 -23.52 7.51
N GLY A 336 -18.46 -22.78 8.36
CA GLY A 336 -17.16 -22.19 8.06
C GLY A 336 -16.08 -23.24 7.84
N ALA A 337 -16.02 -24.27 8.69
CA ALA A 337 -15.10 -25.39 8.50
C ALA A 337 -15.39 -26.16 7.20
N ALA A 338 -16.67 -26.35 6.88
CA ALA A 338 -17.10 -27.04 5.67
C ALA A 338 -16.83 -26.24 4.40
N ALA A 339 -17.09 -24.93 4.42
CA ALA A 339 -16.84 -24.00 3.33
C ALA A 339 -15.35 -23.92 2.93
N ASN A 340 -14.44 -24.18 3.87
CA ASN A 340 -12.98 -24.15 3.62
C ASN A 340 -12.35 -25.55 3.56
N GLY A 341 -13.16 -26.61 3.53
CA GLY A 341 -12.68 -27.99 3.34
C GLY A 341 -11.92 -28.57 4.53
N HIS A 342 -12.14 -28.05 5.74
CA HIS A 342 -11.44 -28.45 6.95
C HIS A 342 -12.03 -29.73 7.57
N ILE A 343 -11.79 -30.89 6.92
CA ILE A 343 -12.37 -32.18 7.33
C ILE A 343 -12.07 -32.56 8.78
N ASP A 344 -10.86 -32.30 9.27
CA ASP A 344 -10.48 -32.64 10.65
C ASP A 344 -11.22 -31.76 11.67
N MET A 345 -11.42 -30.47 11.36
CA MET A 345 -12.26 -29.59 12.15
C MET A 345 -13.72 -30.03 12.12
N VAL A 346 -14.26 -30.41 10.96
CA VAL A 346 -15.63 -30.93 10.83
C VAL A 346 -15.81 -32.21 11.66
N ARG A 347 -14.85 -33.13 11.59
CA ARG A 347 -14.84 -34.34 12.43
C ARG A 347 -14.80 -34.00 13.91
N TYR A 348 -13.94 -33.06 14.30
CA TYR A 348 -13.82 -32.61 15.68
C TYR A 348 -15.12 -31.94 16.19
N LEU A 349 -15.72 -31.04 15.41
CA LEU A 349 -16.99 -30.39 15.74
C LEU A 349 -18.14 -31.40 15.87
N HIS A 350 -18.20 -32.39 14.97
CA HIS A 350 -19.20 -33.45 15.02
C HIS A 350 -19.00 -34.36 16.24
N GLN A 351 -17.81 -34.94 16.39
CA GLN A 351 -17.55 -36.03 17.34
C GLN A 351 -17.27 -35.56 18.76
N GLN A 352 -16.65 -34.38 18.92
CA GLN A 352 -16.17 -33.90 20.22
C GLN A 352 -17.02 -32.77 20.79
N ILE A 353 -17.58 -31.91 19.92
CA ILE A 353 -18.45 -30.80 20.34
C ILE A 353 -19.93 -31.18 20.21
N HIS A 354 -20.28 -32.15 19.37
CA HIS A 354 -21.66 -32.60 19.13
C HIS A 354 -22.55 -31.45 18.63
N VAL A 355 -22.06 -30.65 17.68
CA VAL A 355 -22.84 -29.55 17.08
C VAL A 355 -24.11 -30.15 16.44
N PRO A 356 -25.32 -29.79 16.91
CA PRO A 356 -26.56 -30.46 16.51
C PRO A 356 -27.12 -29.93 15.18
N ARG A 357 -26.81 -28.68 14.85
CA ARG A 357 -27.28 -28.02 13.62
C ARG A 357 -26.08 -27.74 12.73
N ILE A 358 -26.10 -28.33 11.55
CA ILE A 358 -25.10 -28.10 10.52
C ILE A 358 -25.58 -27.12 9.44
N GLY A 359 -26.85 -26.70 9.46
CA GLY A 359 -27.43 -25.81 8.44
C GLY A 359 -27.10 -26.27 7.01
N GLY A 360 -26.77 -25.31 6.13
CA GLY A 360 -26.30 -25.57 4.76
C GLY A 360 -24.86 -26.07 4.64
N SER A 361 -24.20 -26.56 5.70
CA SER A 361 -22.77 -26.92 5.64
C SER A 361 -22.42 -27.91 4.54
N ALA A 362 -23.28 -28.92 4.33
CA ALA A 362 -23.06 -29.92 3.28
C ALA A 362 -23.19 -29.30 1.88
N SER A 363 -24.24 -28.51 1.63
CA SER A 363 -24.42 -27.84 0.33
C SER A 363 -23.30 -26.85 0.04
N ILE A 364 -22.86 -26.09 1.03
CA ILE A 364 -21.72 -25.16 0.90
C ILE A 364 -20.42 -25.91 0.60
N ALA A 365 -20.15 -27.04 1.28
CA ALA A 365 -18.99 -27.87 0.97
C ALA A 365 -19.00 -28.37 -0.48
N ALA A 366 -20.17 -28.80 -0.98
CA ALA A 366 -20.32 -29.23 -2.37
C ALA A 366 -20.11 -28.08 -3.37
N GLN A 367 -20.68 -26.90 -3.10
CA GLN A 367 -20.51 -25.70 -3.94
C GLN A 367 -19.04 -25.27 -4.05
N ASN A 368 -18.26 -25.44 -2.98
CA ASN A 368 -16.83 -25.10 -2.94
C ASN A 368 -15.90 -26.25 -3.37
N GLY A 369 -16.45 -27.39 -3.82
CA GLY A 369 -15.67 -28.53 -4.31
C GLY A 369 -15.01 -29.39 -3.22
N HIS A 370 -15.45 -29.29 -1.97
CA HIS A 370 -14.94 -30.06 -0.83
C HIS A 370 -15.68 -31.39 -0.65
N PHE A 371 -15.54 -32.29 -1.62
CA PHE A 371 -16.30 -33.55 -1.68
C PHE A 371 -16.14 -34.44 -0.45
N TYR A 372 -14.94 -34.57 0.12
CA TYR A 372 -14.74 -35.38 1.35
C TYR A 372 -15.51 -34.84 2.55
N VAL A 373 -15.65 -33.52 2.66
CA VAL A 373 -16.45 -32.90 3.72
C VAL A 373 -17.93 -33.12 3.46
N PHE A 374 -18.38 -32.93 2.22
CA PHE A 374 -19.76 -33.21 1.82
C PHE A 374 -20.16 -34.65 2.12
N GLU A 375 -19.37 -35.64 1.68
CA GLU A 375 -19.64 -37.07 1.92
C GLU A 375 -19.68 -37.37 3.42
N TYR A 376 -18.74 -36.83 4.19
CA TYR A 376 -18.73 -37.01 5.64
C TYR A 376 -20.00 -36.42 6.29
N LEU A 377 -20.39 -35.20 5.92
CA LEU A 377 -21.59 -34.56 6.47
C LEU A 377 -22.86 -35.33 6.08
N CYS A 378 -23.03 -35.73 4.83
CA CYS A 378 -24.21 -36.51 4.39
C CYS A 378 -24.29 -37.89 5.06
N ALA A 379 -23.15 -38.55 5.30
CA ALA A 379 -23.13 -39.85 5.95
C ALA A 379 -23.47 -39.78 7.45
N ASN A 380 -23.15 -38.66 8.11
CA ASN A 380 -23.27 -38.53 9.56
C ASN A 380 -24.42 -37.64 10.02
N TYR A 381 -24.95 -36.77 9.16
CA TYR A 381 -26.09 -35.90 9.41
C TYR A 381 -27.16 -36.14 8.33
N PRO A 382 -27.91 -37.25 8.41
CA PRO A 382 -28.95 -37.55 7.42
C PRO A 382 -30.06 -36.48 7.44
N PRO A 383 -30.70 -36.21 6.30
CA PRO A 383 -31.58 -35.05 6.06
C PRO A 383 -32.87 -34.96 6.91
N ASN A 384 -33.07 -35.85 7.90
CA ASN A 384 -34.18 -35.80 8.84
C ASN A 384 -33.90 -34.94 10.10
N ALA A 385 -32.74 -34.28 10.18
CA ALA A 385 -32.45 -33.27 11.20
C ALA A 385 -32.87 -31.87 10.68
N HIS A 386 -34.17 -31.59 10.79
CA HIS A 386 -34.94 -30.37 10.49
C HIS A 386 -34.24 -29.08 9.98
N ASP A 387 -34.90 -28.52 8.95
CA ASP A 387 -34.80 -27.18 8.33
C ASP A 387 -33.62 -26.92 7.37
N TYR A 388 -33.70 -27.55 6.18
CA TYR A 388 -33.23 -26.88 4.96
C TYR A 388 -34.26 -25.81 4.59
N GLY A 389 -33.98 -24.55 4.94
CA GLY A 389 -34.59 -23.42 4.24
C GLY A 389 -34.15 -23.46 2.78
N GLU A 390 -35.13 -23.26 1.89
CA GLU A 390 -35.05 -23.32 0.42
C GLU A 390 -33.78 -22.72 -0.22
#